data_AF-A0A7C1WE39-F1
#
_entry.id   AF-A0A7C1WE39-F1
#
_cell.length_a   1.000
_cell.length_b   1.000
_cell.length_c   1.000
_cell.angle_alpha   90.00
_cell.angle_beta   90.00
_cell.angle_gamma   90.00
#
_symmetry.space_group_name_H-M   'P 1'
#
loop_
_entity.id
_entity.type
_entity.pdbx_description
1 polymer ?
#
loop_
_entity_poly.entity_id
_entity_poly.type
_entity_poly.pdbx_seq_one_letter_code
_entity_poly.pdbx_strand_id
1 'polypeptide(L)'
;MAVYTKVSDKDLSGFLAEYDIGGPLSCEGIDEGIENSNYMLKVETGDFILTLYEKRVDPEDLPFFLGLLDHLASRGVPCPTPVKGRDGNSLRELSGRPAAVV
;
A
#
# COMPACT_ATOMS: atom_id res chain seq x y z
N MET A 1 12.61 -13.01 -6.24
CA MET A 1 11.78 -13.44 -5.10
C MET A 1 11.58 -12.20 -4.26
N ALA A 2 10.49 -11.46 -4.48
CA ALA A 2 10.22 -10.24 -3.70
C ALA A 2 8.77 -10.13 -3.23
N VAL A 3 8.14 -11.28 -2.99
CA VAL A 3 6.93 -11.37 -2.18
C VAL A 3 7.27 -12.22 -0.96
N TYR A 4 7.42 -11.55 0.19
CA TYR A 4 7.71 -12.20 1.46
C TYR A 4 6.41 -12.58 2.19
N THR A 5 5.44 -11.67 2.16
CA THR A 5 4.14 -11.84 2.82
C THR A 5 3.06 -12.04 1.77
N LYS A 6 2.40 -13.21 1.75
CA LYS A 6 1.26 -13.51 0.88
C LYS A 6 -0.01 -12.89 1.42
N VAL A 7 -0.74 -12.17 0.58
CA VAL A 7 -2.05 -11.61 0.89
C VAL A 7 -3.14 -12.54 0.35
N SER A 8 -4.10 -12.92 1.19
CA SER A 8 -5.27 -13.71 0.75
C SER A 8 -6.36 -12.81 0.17
N ASP A 9 -7.19 -13.32 -0.73
CA ASP A 9 -8.31 -12.55 -1.31
C ASP A 9 -9.25 -11.99 -0.24
N LYS A 10 -9.44 -12.74 0.86
CA LYS A 10 -10.25 -12.33 2.00
C LYS A 10 -9.62 -11.16 2.74
N ASP A 11 -8.32 -11.23 3.05
CA ASP A 11 -7.61 -10.17 3.75
C ASP A 11 -7.55 -8.91 2.88
N LEU A 12 -7.28 -9.07 1.59
CA LEU A 12 -7.28 -7.96 0.63
C LEU A 12 -8.65 -7.29 0.55
N SER A 13 -9.73 -8.06 0.43
CA SER A 13 -11.09 -7.50 0.36
C SER A 13 -11.48 -6.76 1.64
N GLY A 14 -11.11 -7.31 2.81
CA GLY A 14 -11.33 -6.65 4.09
C GLY A 14 -10.56 -5.33 4.22
N PHE A 15 -9.30 -5.33 3.81
CA PHE A 15 -8.43 -4.16 3.79
C PHE A 15 -8.94 -3.08 2.84
N LEU A 16 -9.34 -3.44 1.62
CA LEU A 16 -9.84 -2.48 0.62
C LEU A 16 -11.21 -1.89 0.97
N ALA A 17 -12.00 -2.55 1.80
CA ALA A 17 -13.26 -1.98 2.31
C ALA A 17 -13.05 -0.70 3.13
N GLU A 18 -11.85 -0.51 3.69
CA GLU A 18 -11.45 0.71 4.41
C GLU A 18 -11.13 1.89 3.48
N TYR A 19 -11.07 1.66 2.17
CA TYR A 19 -10.77 2.67 1.15
C TYR A 19 -12.01 3.00 0.32
N ASP A 20 -11.95 4.14 -0.39
CA ASP A 20 -12.98 4.56 -1.34
C ASP A 20 -12.50 4.42 -2.80
N ILE A 21 -11.88 3.28 -3.10
CA ILE A 21 -11.29 2.97 -4.42
C ILE A 21 -11.95 1.77 -5.12
N GLY A 22 -13.08 1.28 -4.59
CA GLY A 22 -13.80 0.12 -5.15
C GLY A 22 -13.21 -1.23 -4.75
N GLY A 23 -13.79 -2.30 -5.30
CA GLY A 23 -13.39 -3.68 -4.99
C GLY A 23 -12.13 -4.17 -5.72
N PRO A 24 -11.42 -5.19 -5.19
CA PRO A 24 -10.27 -5.79 -5.87
C PRO A 24 -10.69 -6.54 -7.14
N LEU A 25 -9.98 -6.29 -8.23
CA LEU A 25 -10.07 -7.03 -9.49
C LEU A 25 -8.91 -8.03 -9.66
N SER A 26 -7.68 -7.61 -9.31
CA SER A 26 -6.51 -8.49 -9.28
C SER A 26 -5.44 -7.95 -8.33
N CYS A 27 -4.62 -8.83 -7.76
CA CYS A 27 -3.49 -8.47 -6.90
C CYS A 27 -2.32 -9.40 -7.21
N GLU A 28 -1.33 -8.88 -7.96
CA GLU A 28 -0.22 -9.67 -8.48
C GLU A 28 1.09 -9.22 -7.85
N GLY A 29 1.83 -10.16 -7.27
CA GLY A 29 3.11 -9.87 -6.64
C GLY A 29 4.16 -9.40 -7.64
N ILE A 30 4.92 -8.37 -7.26
CA ILE A 30 6.03 -7.82 -8.04
C ILE A 30 7.34 -8.38 -7.49
N ASP A 31 8.02 -9.20 -8.30
CA ASP A 31 9.19 -9.99 -7.87
C ASP A 31 10.53 -9.25 -7.87
N GLU A 32 10.54 -7.95 -8.21
CA GLU A 32 11.74 -7.11 -8.37
C GLU A 32 12.10 -6.27 -7.12
N GLY A 33 11.42 -6.46 -5.99
CA GLY A 33 11.74 -5.80 -4.72
C GLY A 33 12.95 -6.40 -3.98
N ILE A 34 13.63 -5.58 -3.17
CA ILE A 34 14.74 -6.02 -2.31
C ILE A 34 14.30 -6.15 -0.85
N GLU A 35 13.34 -5.33 -0.41
CA GLU A 35 13.04 -5.16 1.02
C GLU A 35 11.57 -5.25 1.39
N ASN A 36 10.64 -4.89 0.50
CA ASN A 36 9.20 -4.90 0.79
C ASN A 36 8.47 -5.87 -0.14
N SER A 37 7.34 -6.39 0.32
CA SER A 37 6.41 -7.12 -0.56
C SER A 37 5.58 -6.10 -1.32
N ASN A 38 5.80 -5.99 -2.63
CA ASN A 38 5.03 -5.10 -3.49
C ASN A 38 4.07 -5.91 -4.37
N TYR A 39 2.88 -5.36 -4.58
CA TYR A 39 1.84 -5.96 -5.41
C TYR A 39 1.30 -4.92 -6.39
N MET A 40 1.12 -5.32 -7.64
CA MET A 40 0.29 -4.62 -8.60
C MET A 40 -1.18 -4.88 -8.24
N LEU A 41 -1.89 -3.84 -7.80
CA LEU A 41 -3.26 -3.92 -7.37
C LEU A 41 -4.16 -3.26 -8.41
N LYS A 42 -5.10 -4.02 -8.97
CA LYS A 42 -6.16 -3.47 -9.82
C LYS A 42 -7.46 -3.47 -9.05
N VAL A 43 -8.16 -2.35 -9.07
CA VAL A 43 -9.49 -2.16 -8.47
C VAL A 43 -10.41 -1.52 -9.50
N GLU A 44 -11.69 -1.42 -9.17
CA GLU A 44 -12.71 -0.86 -10.07
C GLU A 44 -12.42 0.60 -10.49
N THR A 45 -11.74 1.37 -9.66
CA THR A 45 -11.44 2.78 -9.93
C THR A 45 -10.09 3.01 -10.63
N GLY A 46 -9.23 1.98 -10.75
CA GLY A 46 -7.93 2.11 -11.38
C GLY A 46 -6.89 1.11 -10.89
N ASP A 47 -5.63 1.41 -11.23
CA ASP A 47 -4.46 0.61 -10.88
C ASP A 47 -3.63 1.33 -9.80
N PHE A 48 -3.13 0.56 -8.84
CA PHE A 48 -2.37 1.02 -7.68
C PHE A 48 -1.23 0.06 -7.36
N ILE A 49 -0.33 0.50 -6.49
CA ILE A 49 0.66 -0.39 -5.86
C ILE A 49 0.29 -0.60 -4.39
N LEU A 50 0.18 -1.86 -3.99
CA LEU A 50 0.07 -2.24 -2.59
C LEU A 50 1.46 -2.63 -2.08
N THR A 51 1.93 -1.93 -1.06
CA THR A 51 3.22 -2.21 -0.41
C THR A 51 2.97 -2.68 1.02
N LEU A 52 3.50 -3.87 1.36
CA LEU A 52 3.62 -4.33 2.74
C LEU A 52 5.06 -4.10 3.19
N TYR A 53 5.23 -3.31 4.25
CA TYR A 53 6.52 -2.98 4.82
C TYR A 53 7.04 -4.14 5.66
N GLU A 54 8.18 -4.69 5.26
CA GLU A 54 8.82 -5.80 5.96
C GLU A 54 9.76 -5.29 7.07
N LYS A 55 10.46 -6.22 7.74
CA LYS A 55 11.18 -6.02 9.01
C LYS A 55 12.28 -4.94 9.03
N ARG A 56 12.64 -4.34 7.89
CA ARG A 56 13.73 -3.37 7.81
C ARG A 56 13.29 -1.92 8.01
N VAL A 57 11.99 -1.66 8.10
CA VAL A 57 11.46 -0.33 8.40
C VAL A 57 10.84 -0.34 9.79
N ASP A 58 11.22 0.64 10.62
CA ASP A 58 10.54 0.88 11.88
C ASP A 58 9.13 1.41 11.59
N PRO A 59 8.06 0.74 12.06
CA PRO A 59 6.70 1.22 11.85
C PRO A 59 6.47 2.65 12.35
N GLU A 60 7.22 3.11 13.36
CA GLU A 60 7.11 4.47 13.89
C GLU A 60 7.62 5.55 12.90
N ASP A 61 8.48 5.17 11.96
CA ASP A 61 8.99 6.08 10.92
C ASP A 61 8.07 6.17 9.69
N LEU A 62 7.18 5.18 9.48
CA LEU A 62 6.28 5.13 8.32
C LEU A 62 5.37 6.35 8.17
N PRO A 63 4.78 6.92 9.24
CA PRO A 63 4.02 8.15 9.15
C PRO A 63 4.83 9.32 8.56
N PHE A 64 6.12 9.42 8.91
CA PHE A 64 6.99 10.45 8.34
C PHE A 64 7.23 10.24 6.85
N PHE A 65 7.55 9.01 6.42
CA PHE A 65 7.81 8.72 5.01
C PHE A 65 6.57 8.92 4.13
N LEU A 66 5.41 8.45 4.57
CA LEU A 66 4.15 8.63 3.84
C LEU A 66 3.73 10.09 3.83
N GLY A 67 3.90 10.81 4.94
CA GLY A 67 3.64 12.25 5.01
C GLY A 67 4.57 13.06 4.11
N LEU A 68 5.84 12.65 3.97
CA LEU A 68 6.78 13.27 3.05
C LEU A 68 6.35 13.08 1.60
N LEU A 69 5.92 11.88 1.21
CA LEU A 69 5.39 11.62 -0.13
C LEU A 69 4.14 12.49 -0.44
N ASP A 70 3.18 12.55 0.50
CA ASP A 70 1.99 13.40 0.38
C ASP A 70 2.38 14.89 0.24
N HIS A 71 3.36 15.35 1.04
CA HIS A 71 3.87 16.72 0.97
C HIS A 71 4.50 17.03 -0.40
N LEU A 72 5.36 16.14 -0.91
CA LEU A 72 6.04 16.31 -2.19
C LEU A 72 5.04 16.30 -3.36
N ALA A 73 4.10 15.36 -3.35
CA ALA A 73 3.03 15.28 -4.35
C ALA A 73 2.18 16.56 -4.37
N SER A 74 1.81 17.09 -3.20
CA SER A 74 1.05 18.35 -3.08
C SER A 74 1.78 19.57 -3.66
N ARG A 75 3.10 19.46 -3.85
CA ARG A 75 3.97 20.50 -4.42
C ARG A 75 4.33 20.23 -5.88
N GLY A 76 3.73 19.22 -6.51
CA GLY A 76 3.94 18.88 -7.92
C GLY A 76 5.22 18.09 -8.19
N VAL A 77 5.86 17.53 -7.17
CA VAL A 77 6.99 16.61 -7.37
C VAL A 77 6.44 15.27 -7.85
N PRO A 78 6.98 14.69 -8.94
CA PRO A 78 6.55 13.39 -9.43
C PRO A 78 7.03 12.29 -8.48
N CYS A 79 6.15 11.82 -7.60
CA CYS A 79 6.38 10.71 -6.69
C CYS A 79 5.09 9.91 -6.46
N PRO A 80 5.18 8.68 -5.93
CA PRO A 80 4.00 7.92 -5.49
C PRO A 80 3.20 8.72 -4.46
N THR A 81 1.87 8.64 -4.53
CA THR A 81 0.97 9.38 -3.64
C THR A 81 0.16 8.40 -2.79
N PRO A 82 0.38 8.34 -1.47
CA PRO A 82 -0.37 7.44 -0.61
C PRO A 82 -1.88 7.69 -0.67
N VAL A 83 -2.64 6.65 -0.99
CA VAL A 83 -4.09 6.68 -0.95
C VAL A 83 -4.53 6.66 0.51
N LYS A 84 -5.31 7.67 0.90
CA LYS A 84 -5.93 7.74 2.22
C LYS A 84 -7.21 6.92 2.21
N GLY A 85 -7.42 6.10 3.23
CA GLY A 85 -8.70 5.43 3.41
C GLY A 85 -9.76 6.38 3.96
N ARG A 86 -10.94 5.83 4.26
CA ARG A 86 -12.13 6.59 4.67
C ARG A 86 -11.96 7.37 5.98
N ASP A 87 -10.99 6.97 6.82
CA ASP A 87 -10.64 7.64 8.07
C ASP A 87 -9.56 8.75 7.90
N GLY A 88 -9.06 8.97 6.68
CA GLY A 88 -7.99 9.91 6.37
C GLY A 88 -6.56 9.38 6.56
N ASN A 89 -6.38 8.16 7.05
CA ASN A 89 -5.08 7.51 7.23
C ASN A 89 -4.68 6.72 5.99
N SER A 90 -3.40 6.81 5.60
CA SER A 90 -2.81 6.03 4.51
C SER A 90 -2.13 4.75 4.97
N LEU A 91 -1.62 4.72 6.21
CA LEU A 91 -0.98 3.55 6.82
C LEU A 91 -2.02 2.70 7.54
N ARG A 92 -2.03 1.40 7.26
CA ARG A 92 -2.89 0.39 7.89
C ARG A 92 -2.11 -0.90 8.12
N GLU A 93 -2.77 -1.94 8.62
CA GLU A 93 -2.20 -3.27 8.73
C GLU A 93 -2.85 -4.23 7.74
N LEU A 94 -2.03 -5.06 7.07
CA LEU A 94 -2.47 -6.14 6.20
C LEU A 94 -1.60 -7.38 6.46
N SER A 95 -2.25 -8.52 6.73
CA SER A 95 -1.56 -9.79 6.99
C SER A 95 -0.47 -9.68 8.07
N GLY A 96 -0.71 -8.89 9.12
CA GLY A 96 0.22 -8.68 10.24
C GLY A 96 1.40 -7.76 9.92
N ARG A 97 1.34 -6.99 8.82
CA ARG A 97 2.37 -6.04 8.39
C ARG A 97 1.78 -4.65 8.19
N PRO A 98 2.53 -3.58 8.50
CA PRO A 98 2.15 -2.26 8.04
C PRO A 98 2.06 -2.24 6.51
N ALA A 99 1.02 -1.61 5.98
CA ALA A 99 0.74 -1.59 4.56
C ALA A 99 0.18 -0.23 4.12
N ALA A 100 0.48 0.13 2.87
CA ALA A 100 -0.05 1.31 2.22
C ALA A 100 -0.38 1.02 0.75
N VAL A 101 -1.39 1.73 0.24
CA VAL A 101 -1.73 1.78 -1.18
C VAL A 101 -1.20 3.11 -1.73
N VAL A 102 -0.49 3.08 -2.85
CA VAL A 102 0.10 4.26 -3.52
C VAL A 102 -0.21 4.28 -5.01
#